data_AF-A0ABD2BFV0-F1
#
_entry.id   AF-A0ABD2BFV0-F1
#
_cell.length_a   1.000
_cell.length_b   1.000
_cell.length_c   1.000
_cell.angle_alpha   90.00
_cell.angle_beta   90.00
_cell.angle_gamma   90.00
#
_symmetry.space_group_name_H-M   'P 1'
#
loop_
_entity.id
_entity.type
_entity.pdbx_description
1 polymer ?
#
loop_
_entity_poly.entity_id
_entity_poly.type
_entity_poly.pdbx_seq_one_letter_code
_entity_poly.pdbx_strand_id
1 'polypeptide(L)'
;MEDFQYVIKKQERQKICFGSGCPHDMSKRDMTSFMRYYTKDNYENISPNKYNVLDSFLAAKNKACSYISKKGYGGITRTMHKIERSEDFPSPANYNIVSSFKSIKESRFPFASSTKRTTFIANVNPGPGTYTPIEKKEIAFEHSFGGRVKMRLGVQFKCCSNNTDVCKICGQKPEGDYWHCNNKIFLCRPCMTDAFQTQSKHKREELKHFSRVRDCSDIHQHEKTDANIWLIHPKLLKQRLVKETYLTSYLKN
;
A
#
# COMPACT_ATOMS: atom_id res chain seq x y z
N MET A 1 28.51 38.30 66.05
CA MET A 1 27.50 37.61 65.21
C MET A 1 28.15 37.43 63.86
N GLU A 2 28.43 36.18 63.49
CA GLU A 2 29.19 35.83 62.29
C GLU A 2 28.30 35.94 61.04
N ASP A 3 28.82 36.60 60.00
CA ASP A 3 28.15 36.75 58.70
C ASP A 3 28.13 35.41 57.96
N PHE A 4 26.95 34.79 57.89
CA PHE A 4 26.74 33.58 57.08
C PHE A 4 26.84 33.90 55.59
N GLN A 5 27.96 33.51 54.96
CA GLN A 5 28.17 33.64 53.53
C GLN A 5 27.34 32.59 52.77
N TYR A 6 26.25 33.02 52.13
CA TYR A 6 25.37 32.14 51.36
C TYR A 6 26.00 31.78 50.00
N VAL A 7 26.60 30.60 49.88
CA VAL A 7 27.16 30.10 48.62
C VAL A 7 26.09 29.29 47.87
N ILE A 8 25.39 29.95 46.94
CA ILE A 8 24.47 29.26 46.02
C ILE A 8 25.31 28.48 44.99
N LYS A 9 25.57 27.19 45.27
CA LYS A 9 26.17 26.30 44.27
C LYS A 9 25.17 26.11 43.13
N LYS A 10 25.45 26.68 41.96
CA LYS A 10 24.65 26.44 40.75
C LYS A 10 24.73 24.95 40.41
N GLN A 11 23.59 24.26 40.51
CA GLN A 11 23.50 22.84 40.18
C GLN A 11 23.77 22.64 38.69
N GLU A 12 24.69 21.75 38.34
CA GLU A 12 24.98 21.42 36.95
C GLU A 12 23.77 20.76 36.29
N ARG A 13 23.46 21.19 35.07
CA ARG A 13 22.24 20.77 34.38
C ARG A 13 22.37 19.33 33.90
N GLN A 14 21.44 18.49 34.32
CA GLN A 14 21.38 17.10 33.89
C GLN A 14 21.06 17.02 32.38
N LYS A 15 21.76 16.13 31.67
CA LYS A 15 21.51 15.84 30.26
C LYS A 15 20.23 15.02 30.15
N ILE A 16 19.13 15.64 29.79
CA ILE A 16 17.85 14.95 29.59
C ILE A 16 17.77 14.58 28.10
N CYS A 17 18.25 13.38 27.75
CA CYS A 17 17.77 12.54 26.65
C CYS A 17 18.72 11.34 26.49
N PHE A 18 18.17 10.12 26.40
CA PHE A 18 18.93 8.94 26.01
C PHE A 18 19.50 9.12 24.60
N GLY A 19 20.83 9.18 24.48
CA GLY A 19 21.55 9.02 23.21
C GLY A 19 21.88 10.28 22.41
N SER A 20 21.35 11.47 22.73
CA SER A 20 21.75 12.71 22.04
C SER A 20 22.46 13.67 22.99
N GLY A 21 23.79 13.73 22.92
CA GLY A 21 24.62 14.68 23.66
C GLY A 21 24.56 16.12 23.16
N CYS A 22 23.45 16.54 22.54
CA CYS A 22 23.32 17.90 22.02
C CYS A 22 23.02 18.88 23.17
N PRO A 23 23.74 20.01 23.26
CA PRO A 23 23.39 21.07 24.20
C PRO A 23 21.99 21.61 23.86
N HIS A 24 21.19 21.89 24.88
CA HIS A 24 19.89 22.52 24.71
C HIS A 24 20.09 23.89 24.05
N ASP A 25 19.41 24.18 22.93
CA ASP A 25 19.43 25.51 22.32
C ASP A 25 18.79 26.50 23.30
N MET A 26 19.55 27.54 23.66
CA MET A 26 19.23 28.53 24.69
C MET A 26 19.06 29.92 24.08
N SER A 27 18.93 30.05 22.76
CA SER A 27 18.76 31.34 22.06
C SER A 27 17.60 32.19 22.61
N LYS A 28 16.58 31.56 23.20
CA LYS A 28 15.42 32.21 23.83
C LYS A 28 15.40 32.02 25.36
N ARG A 29 16.47 32.47 26.03
CA ARG A 29 16.76 32.23 27.47
C ARG A 29 15.67 32.69 28.44
N ASP A 30 14.98 33.78 28.14
CA ASP A 30 14.04 34.43 29.07
C ASP A 30 12.57 34.30 28.67
N MET A 31 12.26 33.40 27.73
CA MET A 31 10.89 33.16 27.28
C MET A 31 10.30 31.89 27.91
N THR A 32 9.09 32.01 28.44
CA THR A 32 8.28 30.86 28.87
C THR A 32 7.95 29.95 27.67
N SER A 33 7.60 28.68 27.93
CA SER A 33 7.24 27.74 26.85
C SER A 33 6.11 28.27 25.97
N PHE A 34 5.13 28.95 26.56
CA PHE A 34 4.03 29.59 25.86
C PHE A 34 4.52 30.71 24.93
N MET A 35 5.40 31.60 25.40
CA MET A 35 5.95 32.67 24.56
C MET A 35 6.78 32.10 23.41
N ARG A 36 7.55 31.04 23.62
CA ARG A 36 8.36 30.40 22.57
C ARG A 36 7.53 29.88 21.41
N TYR A 37 6.30 29.43 21.66
CA TYR A 37 5.39 28.93 20.62
C TYR A 37 4.98 30.03 19.62
N TYR A 38 4.85 31.27 20.10
CA TYR A 38 4.43 32.41 19.27
C TYR A 38 5.60 33.24 18.73
N THR A 39 6.78 33.13 19.33
CA THR A 39 7.99 33.82 18.85
C THR A 39 8.54 33.10 17.63
N LYS A 40 8.43 33.73 16.45
CA LYS A 40 9.08 33.25 15.22
C LYS A 40 10.58 33.01 15.47
N ASP A 41 11.10 31.94 14.90
CA ASP A 41 12.52 31.68 14.98
C ASP A 41 13.27 32.72 14.15
N ASN A 42 14.23 33.41 14.77
CA ASN A 42 15.13 34.35 14.11
C ASN A 42 16.21 33.55 13.36
N TYR A 43 15.80 32.74 12.38
CA TYR A 43 16.74 32.22 11.41
C TYR A 43 16.94 33.28 10.33
N GLU A 44 18.20 33.51 9.92
CA GLU A 44 18.51 34.41 8.83
C GLU A 44 17.78 33.96 7.55
N ASN A 45 16.84 34.79 7.06
CA ASN A 45 16.15 34.73 5.77
C ASN A 45 16.18 33.36 5.04
N ILE A 46 15.56 32.35 5.64
CA ILE A 46 15.31 31.06 5.00
C ILE A 46 14.11 31.24 4.05
N SER A 47 14.34 31.83 2.89
CA SER A 47 13.38 31.73 1.78
C SER A 47 13.44 30.32 1.17
N PRO A 48 12.37 29.81 0.55
CA PRO A 48 12.33 28.46 -0.03
C PRO A 48 13.45 28.12 -1.03
N ASN A 49 14.16 29.13 -1.55
CA ASN A 49 15.26 29.00 -2.50
C ASN A 49 16.65 29.39 -1.95
N LYS A 50 16.80 29.60 -0.63
CA LYS A 50 18.07 30.03 -0.01
C LYS A 50 18.82 28.94 0.75
N TYR A 51 18.33 27.70 0.76
CA TYR A 51 19.05 26.60 1.38
C TYR A 51 20.37 26.35 0.65
N ASN A 52 21.50 26.67 1.27
CA ASN A 52 22.78 26.20 0.78
C ASN A 52 22.88 24.70 1.11
N VAL A 53 22.64 23.88 0.09
CA VAL A 53 22.66 22.42 0.18
C VAL A 53 24.03 21.93 0.64
N LEU A 54 25.10 22.63 0.24
CA LEU A 54 26.47 22.31 0.62
C LEU A 54 26.70 22.51 2.12
N ASP A 55 26.27 23.66 2.66
CA ASP A 55 26.41 23.95 4.10
C ASP A 55 25.54 23.02 4.94
N SER A 56 24.34 22.68 4.45
CA SER A 56 23.45 21.72 5.10
C SER A 56 24.09 20.31 5.16
N PHE A 57 24.77 19.90 4.09
CA PHE A 57 25.50 18.65 4.02
C PHE A 57 26.73 18.64 4.94
N LEU A 58 27.47 19.75 5.02
CA LEU A 58 28.65 19.90 5.88
C LEU A 58 28.26 20.04 7.38
N ALA A 59 27.10 20.64 7.67
CA ALA A 59 26.57 20.80 9.03
C ALA A 59 26.03 19.49 9.62
N ALA A 60 25.79 18.46 8.81
CA ALA A 60 25.50 17.10 9.26
C ALA A 60 26.74 16.46 9.92
N LYS A 61 27.10 16.94 11.11
CA LYS A 61 28.20 16.41 11.94
C LYS A 61 27.97 14.96 12.37
N ASN A 62 26.71 14.51 12.37
CA ASN A 62 26.36 13.11 12.50
C ASN A 62 26.48 12.45 11.12
N LYS A 63 27.70 12.12 10.71
CA LYS A 63 27.88 11.09 9.68
C LYS A 63 27.08 9.87 10.14
N ALA A 64 26.15 9.38 9.32
CA ALA A 64 25.57 8.07 9.56
C ALA A 64 26.73 7.10 9.76
N CYS A 65 26.78 6.48 10.95
CA CYS A 65 27.85 5.65 11.49
C CYS A 65 28.83 5.13 10.41
N SER A 66 30.12 5.51 10.51
CA SER A 66 31.18 5.03 9.60
C SER A 66 31.40 3.51 9.65
N TYR A 67 30.70 2.81 10.55
CA TYR A 67 30.62 1.35 10.57
C TYR A 67 29.50 0.86 9.66
N ILE A 68 29.63 1.10 8.35
CA ILE A 68 28.97 0.26 7.36
C ILE A 68 29.66 -1.09 7.47
N SER A 69 28.99 -2.09 8.06
CA SER A 69 29.52 -3.44 8.09
C SER A 69 29.87 -3.85 6.65
N LYS A 70 30.96 -4.59 6.45
CA LYS A 70 31.37 -5.10 5.11
C LYS A 70 30.28 -5.96 4.44
N LYS A 71 29.18 -6.27 5.13
CA LYS A 71 28.01 -7.02 4.64
C LYS A 71 26.78 -6.14 4.34
N GLY A 72 26.89 -4.81 4.38
CA GLY A 72 25.92 -3.90 3.75
C GLY A 72 24.49 -3.94 4.31
N TYR A 73 24.31 -3.56 5.57
CA TYR A 73 22.97 -3.25 6.11
C TYR A 73 23.06 -2.03 7.04
N GLY A 74 22.32 -0.97 6.72
CA GLY A 74 22.25 0.27 7.49
C GLY A 74 21.41 0.14 8.76
N GLY A 75 21.63 1.05 9.72
CA GLY A 75 21.04 1.07 11.08
C GLY A 75 19.52 1.28 11.20
N ILE A 76 18.74 0.85 10.21
CA ILE A 76 17.27 0.86 10.22
C ILE A 76 16.72 -0.57 10.09
N THR A 77 17.58 -1.60 10.01
CA THR A 77 17.11 -2.99 10.08
C THR A 77 16.51 -3.26 11.45
N ARG A 78 15.23 -3.65 11.46
CA ARG A 78 14.46 -4.10 12.63
C ARG A 78 15.02 -5.40 13.20
N THR A 79 16.24 -5.38 13.73
CA THR A 79 16.87 -6.51 14.44
C THR A 79 16.67 -6.42 15.94
N MET A 80 15.83 -5.50 16.42
CA MET A 80 15.41 -5.53 17.82
C MET A 80 14.31 -6.57 17.95
N HIS A 81 14.51 -7.55 18.83
CA HIS A 81 13.47 -8.51 19.20
C HIS A 81 12.18 -7.76 19.48
N LYS A 82 11.11 -8.08 18.74
CA LYS A 82 9.78 -7.60 19.10
C LYS A 82 9.52 -8.12 20.50
N ILE A 83 9.39 -7.22 21.46
CA ILE A 83 8.82 -7.55 22.76
C ILE A 83 7.36 -7.90 22.45
N GLU A 84 7.06 -9.20 22.39
CA GLU A 84 5.69 -9.67 22.38
C GLU A 84 5.07 -9.22 23.70
N ARG A 85 4.17 -8.23 23.63
CA ARG A 85 3.33 -7.91 24.77
C ARG A 85 2.38 -9.09 24.93
N SER A 86 2.62 -9.94 25.92
CA SER A 86 1.56 -10.81 26.43
C SER A 86 0.48 -9.89 26.99
N GLU A 87 -0.64 -9.79 26.28
CA GLU A 87 -1.81 -9.13 26.81
C GLU A 87 -2.37 -10.04 27.92
N ASP A 88 -1.86 -9.90 29.15
CA ASP A 88 -2.37 -10.59 30.34
C ASP A 88 -3.78 -10.10 30.74
N PHE A 89 -4.36 -9.19 29.95
CA PHE A 89 -5.68 -8.63 30.16
C PHE A 89 -6.63 -9.22 29.11
N PRO A 90 -7.63 -10.02 29.49
CA PRO A 90 -8.64 -10.43 28.54
C PRO A 90 -9.35 -9.19 27.99
N SER A 91 -9.51 -9.12 26.67
CA SER A 91 -10.43 -8.18 26.03
C SER A 91 -11.79 -8.25 26.73
N PRO A 92 -12.56 -7.15 26.84
CA PRO A 92 -13.92 -7.18 27.41
C PRO A 92 -14.84 -8.24 26.79
N ALA A 93 -14.54 -8.72 25.58
CA ALA A 93 -15.26 -9.79 24.89
C ALA A 93 -14.81 -11.22 25.27
N ASN A 94 -13.69 -11.38 25.97
CA ASN A 94 -13.10 -12.68 26.34
C ASN A 94 -13.56 -13.20 27.71
N TYR A 95 -14.38 -12.43 28.44
CA TYR A 95 -15.03 -12.96 29.63
C TYR A 95 -16.10 -13.97 29.19
N ASN A 96 -15.87 -15.25 29.50
CA ASN A 96 -16.92 -16.26 29.48
C ASN A 96 -17.93 -15.91 30.58
N ILE A 97 -18.93 -15.11 30.24
CA ILE A 97 -20.11 -14.94 31.08
C ILE A 97 -20.82 -16.30 31.02
N VAL A 98 -20.60 -17.13 32.03
CA VAL A 98 -21.37 -18.36 32.23
C VAL A 98 -22.82 -17.93 32.31
N SER A 99 -23.58 -18.16 31.23
CA SER A 99 -24.99 -17.82 31.13
C SER A 99 -25.77 -18.72 32.09
N SER A 100 -25.84 -18.30 33.35
CA SER A 100 -26.69 -18.91 34.38
C SER A 100 -28.16 -18.46 34.25
N PHE A 101 -28.49 -17.71 33.19
CA PHE A 101 -29.86 -17.32 32.90
C PHE A 101 -30.63 -18.52 32.36
N LYS A 102 -31.60 -19.00 33.13
CA LYS A 102 -32.63 -19.94 32.65
C LYS A 102 -33.22 -19.37 31.36
N SER A 103 -33.45 -20.23 30.36
CA SER A 103 -34.10 -19.82 29.12
C SER A 103 -35.47 -19.19 29.46
N ILE A 104 -35.57 -17.88 29.30
CA ILE A 104 -36.84 -17.19 29.44
C ILE A 104 -37.67 -17.65 28.25
N LYS A 105 -38.86 -18.21 28.50
CA LYS A 105 -39.80 -18.53 27.42
C LYS A 105 -40.08 -17.25 26.65
N GLU A 106 -39.70 -17.22 25.38
CA GLU A 106 -39.99 -16.10 24.50
C GLU A 106 -41.52 -15.95 24.45
N SER A 107 -42.02 -14.81 24.93
CA SER A 107 -43.40 -14.46 24.73
C SER A 107 -43.64 -14.31 23.23
N ARG A 108 -44.61 -15.04 22.68
CA ARG A 108 -45.02 -14.94 21.26
C ARG A 108 -45.36 -13.51 20.83
N PHE A 109 -45.68 -12.66 21.79
CA PHE A 109 -46.03 -11.26 21.56
C PHE A 109 -45.30 -10.37 22.57
N PRO A 110 -44.52 -9.35 22.13
CA PRO A 110 -44.05 -8.33 23.05
C PRO A 110 -45.28 -7.66 23.70
N PHE A 111 -45.33 -7.67 25.03
CA PHE A 111 -46.43 -7.11 25.84
C PHE A 111 -47.81 -7.76 25.63
N ALA A 112 -47.87 -9.02 25.19
CA ALA A 112 -49.12 -9.77 24.98
C ALA A 112 -50.14 -9.11 24.01
N SER A 113 -49.69 -8.18 23.17
CA SER A 113 -50.54 -7.53 22.17
C SER A 113 -50.81 -8.47 20.99
N SER A 114 -52.09 -8.80 20.75
CA SER A 114 -52.56 -9.64 19.64
C SER A 114 -52.96 -8.86 18.38
N THR A 115 -52.78 -7.54 18.39
CA THR A 115 -53.22 -6.66 17.30
C THR A 115 -52.29 -6.80 16.09
N LYS A 116 -52.86 -7.02 14.90
CA LYS A 116 -52.10 -7.08 13.64
C LYS A 116 -51.41 -5.74 13.39
N ARG A 117 -50.08 -5.71 13.50
CA ARG A 117 -49.28 -4.53 13.14
C ARG A 117 -49.08 -4.51 11.63
N THR A 118 -49.28 -3.34 11.03
CA THR A 118 -48.87 -3.12 9.64
C THR A 118 -47.35 -3.20 9.56
N THR A 119 -46.85 -4.14 8.76
CA THR A 119 -45.42 -4.21 8.45
C THR A 119 -45.07 -3.00 7.60
N PHE A 120 -44.38 -2.02 8.19
CA PHE A 120 -43.74 -0.97 7.41
C PHE A 120 -42.83 -1.64 6.36
N ILE A 121 -42.93 -1.20 5.11
CA ILE A 121 -42.02 -1.62 4.04
C ILE A 121 -40.62 -1.33 4.55
N ALA A 122 -39.84 -2.38 4.81
CA ALA A 122 -38.49 -2.23 5.32
C ALA A 122 -37.70 -1.38 4.34
N ASN A 123 -37.08 -0.30 4.83
CA ASN A 123 -36.20 0.53 4.04
C ASN A 123 -35.07 -0.37 3.50
N VAL A 124 -34.97 -0.51 2.18
CA VAL A 124 -33.95 -1.33 1.50
C VAL A 124 -32.56 -0.70 1.65
N ASN A 125 -32.50 0.56 2.09
CA ASN A 125 -31.23 1.22 2.35
C ASN A 125 -30.56 0.60 3.59
N PRO A 126 -29.32 0.08 3.46
CA PRO A 126 -28.58 -0.42 4.60
C PRO A 126 -28.47 0.66 5.68
N GLY A 127 -28.66 0.24 6.93
CA GLY A 127 -28.49 1.15 8.07
C GLY A 127 -27.05 1.68 8.17
N PRO A 128 -26.84 2.81 8.87
CA PRO A 128 -25.50 3.26 9.19
C PRO A 128 -24.74 2.15 9.93
N GLY A 129 -23.61 1.71 9.39
CA GLY A 129 -22.82 0.58 9.91
C GLY A 129 -23.07 -0.78 9.25
N THR A 130 -24.06 -0.91 8.35
CA THR A 130 -24.28 -2.15 7.56
C THR A 130 -23.41 -2.22 6.30
N TYR A 131 -22.73 -1.13 5.94
CA TYR A 131 -21.70 -1.15 4.89
C TYR A 131 -20.50 -1.93 5.42
N THR A 132 -20.30 -3.16 4.95
CA THR A 132 -19.03 -3.84 5.13
C THR A 132 -17.96 -3.02 4.38
N PRO A 133 -16.85 -2.63 5.03
CA PRO A 133 -15.78 -1.94 4.32
C PRO A 133 -15.26 -2.89 3.25
N ILE A 134 -15.59 -2.62 1.99
CA ILE A 134 -15.00 -3.33 0.86
C ILE A 134 -13.51 -3.04 0.94
N GLU A 135 -12.70 -4.07 1.20
CA GLU A 135 -11.25 -3.94 1.19
C GLU A 135 -10.82 -3.24 -0.10
N LYS A 136 -10.15 -2.09 0.04
CA LYS A 136 -9.64 -1.36 -1.11
C LYS A 136 -8.62 -2.24 -1.79
N LYS A 137 -8.96 -2.77 -2.96
CA LYS A 137 -8.03 -3.56 -3.77
C LYS A 137 -7.02 -2.62 -4.40
N GLU A 138 -5.84 -2.54 -3.79
CA GLU A 138 -4.73 -1.73 -4.27
C GLU A 138 -4.08 -2.35 -5.52
N ILE A 139 -3.42 -1.51 -6.32
CA ILE A 139 -2.63 -1.95 -7.47
C ILE A 139 -1.43 -2.74 -6.93
N ALA A 140 -1.25 -3.97 -7.40
CA ALA A 140 -0.12 -4.79 -7.02
C ALA A 140 1.17 -4.31 -7.70
N PHE A 141 2.29 -4.35 -6.97
CA PHE A 141 3.61 -4.03 -7.46
C PHE A 141 4.55 -5.22 -7.30
N GLU A 142 5.42 -5.40 -8.28
CA GLU A 142 6.52 -6.36 -8.26
C GLU A 142 7.79 -5.67 -7.78
N HIS A 143 8.38 -6.25 -6.73
CA HIS A 143 9.60 -5.77 -6.12
C HIS A 143 10.74 -6.76 -6.43
N SER A 144 11.87 -6.25 -6.87
CA SER A 144 13.10 -7.02 -7.06
C SER A 144 14.20 -6.45 -6.15
N PHE A 145 15.05 -7.31 -5.59
CA PHE A 145 16.11 -6.86 -4.69
C PHE A 145 17.10 -5.96 -5.45
N GLY A 146 17.20 -4.69 -5.06
CA GLY A 146 18.03 -3.69 -5.75
C GLY A 146 17.47 -3.18 -7.10
N GLY A 147 16.30 -3.67 -7.53
CA GLY A 147 15.68 -3.27 -8.78
C GLY A 147 14.61 -2.18 -8.61
N ARG A 148 14.17 -1.61 -9.74
CA ARG A 148 13.04 -0.67 -9.75
C ARG A 148 11.74 -1.41 -9.51
N VAL A 149 10.86 -0.81 -8.71
CA VAL A 149 9.50 -1.30 -8.49
C VAL A 149 8.72 -1.21 -9.81
N LYS A 150 8.11 -2.32 -10.22
CA LYS A 150 7.29 -2.40 -11.44
C LYS A 150 5.83 -2.64 -11.07
N MET A 151 4.92 -1.96 -11.73
CA MET A 151 3.49 -2.21 -11.56
C MET A 151 3.13 -3.55 -12.20
N ARG A 152 2.42 -4.42 -11.47
CA ARG A 152 1.96 -5.71 -12.00
C ARG A 152 0.82 -5.45 -12.98
N LEU A 153 1.08 -5.68 -14.26
CA LEU A 153 0.09 -5.43 -15.30
C LEU A 153 -0.96 -6.55 -15.33
N GLY A 154 -2.23 -6.17 -15.52
CA GLY A 154 -3.33 -7.12 -15.74
C GLY A 154 -3.38 -7.70 -17.15
N VAL A 155 -2.56 -7.17 -18.07
CA VAL A 155 -2.31 -7.65 -19.42
C VAL A 155 -0.81 -7.51 -19.67
N GLN A 156 -0.15 -8.59 -20.08
CA GLN A 156 1.24 -8.53 -20.51
C GLN A 156 1.33 -7.96 -21.93
N PHE A 157 2.27 -7.06 -22.15
CA PHE A 157 2.43 -6.42 -23.44
C PHE A 157 3.59 -7.04 -24.21
N LYS A 158 3.32 -7.57 -25.41
CA LYS A 158 4.31 -8.18 -26.29
C LYS A 158 4.53 -7.28 -27.50
N CYS A 159 5.75 -6.75 -27.61
CA CYS A 159 6.20 -5.93 -28.73
C CYS A 159 6.99 -6.80 -29.71
N CYS A 160 6.49 -6.98 -30.93
CA CYS A 160 7.14 -7.77 -31.98
C CYS A 160 6.82 -7.17 -33.35
N SER A 161 7.81 -7.13 -34.25
CA SER A 161 7.66 -6.63 -35.61
C SER A 161 6.61 -7.39 -36.42
N ASN A 162 6.59 -8.72 -36.28
CA ASN A 162 5.54 -9.59 -36.82
C ASN A 162 5.10 -10.58 -35.73
N ASN A 163 3.84 -10.46 -35.28
CA ASN A 163 3.28 -11.42 -34.35
C ASN A 163 2.85 -12.72 -35.08
N THR A 164 3.52 -13.83 -34.78
CA THR A 164 3.26 -15.18 -35.32
C THR A 164 2.43 -16.05 -34.38
N ASP A 165 1.84 -15.49 -33.33
CA ASP A 165 1.06 -16.25 -32.37
C ASP A 165 -0.24 -16.74 -33.02
N VAL A 166 -0.53 -18.04 -32.89
CA VAL A 166 -1.70 -18.69 -33.46
C VAL A 166 -2.43 -19.48 -32.37
N CYS A 167 -3.76 -19.38 -32.34
CA CYS A 167 -4.55 -20.12 -31.37
C CYS A 167 -4.43 -21.64 -31.60
N LYS A 168 -4.10 -22.40 -30.57
CA LYS A 168 -3.97 -23.86 -30.66
C LYS A 168 -5.29 -24.57 -30.97
N ILE A 169 -6.43 -23.96 -30.64
CA ILE A 169 -7.75 -24.59 -30.79
C ILE A 169 -8.36 -24.32 -32.18
N CYS A 170 -8.42 -23.06 -32.61
CA CYS A 170 -9.04 -22.70 -33.89
C CYS A 170 -8.03 -22.50 -35.03
N GLY A 171 -6.73 -22.44 -34.76
CA GLY A 171 -5.69 -22.22 -35.78
C GLY A 171 -5.67 -20.81 -36.37
N GLN A 172 -6.50 -19.89 -35.86
CA GLN A 172 -6.56 -18.50 -36.33
C GLN A 172 -5.63 -17.61 -35.51
N LYS A 173 -5.17 -16.51 -36.13
CA LYS A 173 -4.46 -15.45 -35.44
C LYS A 173 -5.40 -14.78 -34.43
N PRO A 174 -5.03 -14.64 -33.15
CA PRO A 174 -5.87 -13.98 -32.17
C PRO A 174 -6.00 -12.49 -32.48
N GLU A 175 -7.22 -11.97 -32.34
CA GLU A 175 -7.51 -10.53 -32.42
C GLU A 175 -7.66 -9.95 -31.02
N GLY A 176 -6.96 -8.83 -30.75
CA GLY A 176 -6.99 -8.15 -29.46
C GLY A 176 -6.30 -8.91 -28.32
N ASP A 177 -6.93 -8.96 -27.15
CA ASP A 177 -6.38 -9.66 -25.99
C ASP A 177 -6.54 -11.19 -26.14
N TYR A 178 -5.44 -11.91 -25.94
CA TYR A 178 -5.41 -13.37 -25.96
C TYR A 178 -4.64 -13.92 -24.75
N TRP A 179 -4.56 -15.24 -24.65
CA TRP A 179 -3.93 -15.93 -23.52
C TRP A 179 -2.76 -16.74 -24.00
N HIS A 180 -1.72 -16.82 -23.17
CA HIS A 180 -0.60 -17.72 -23.38
C HIS A 180 -0.29 -18.49 -22.09
N CYS A 181 0.18 -19.72 -22.24
CA CYS A 181 0.80 -20.49 -21.18
C CYS A 181 2.28 -20.62 -21.49
N ASN A 182 3.14 -20.00 -20.67
CA ASN A 182 4.60 -20.05 -20.77
C ASN A 182 5.16 -19.73 -22.17
N ASN A 183 4.50 -18.85 -22.94
CA ASN A 183 4.85 -18.50 -24.33
C ASN A 183 4.88 -19.69 -25.31
N LYS A 184 4.26 -20.83 -24.97
CA LYS A 184 4.25 -22.05 -25.80
C LYS A 184 2.89 -22.34 -26.41
N ILE A 185 1.83 -22.12 -25.64
CA ILE A 185 0.46 -22.40 -26.06
C ILE A 185 -0.30 -21.09 -26.05
N PHE A 186 -0.95 -20.74 -27.15
CA PHE A 186 -1.77 -19.54 -27.28
C PHE A 186 -3.23 -19.89 -27.48
N LEU A 187 -4.12 -19.13 -26.86
CA LEU A 187 -5.57 -19.27 -26.95
C LEU A 187 -6.22 -17.92 -27.21
N CYS A 188 -7.05 -17.82 -28.23
CA CYS A 188 -7.87 -16.64 -28.46
C CYS A 188 -9.02 -16.55 -27.45
N ARG A 189 -9.60 -15.36 -27.32
CA ARG A 189 -10.72 -15.08 -26.41
C ARG A 189 -11.92 -16.03 -26.52
N PRO A 190 -12.47 -16.33 -27.71
CA PRO A 190 -13.62 -17.23 -27.81
C PRO A 190 -13.25 -18.63 -27.31
N CYS A 191 -12.13 -19.19 -27.79
CA CYS A 191 -11.68 -20.51 -27.36
C CYS A 191 -11.34 -20.59 -25.86
N MET A 192 -10.82 -19.51 -25.26
CA MET A 192 -10.60 -19.46 -23.80
C MET A 192 -11.93 -19.49 -23.04
N THR A 193 -12.92 -18.75 -23.52
CA THR A 193 -14.25 -18.68 -22.90
C THR A 193 -14.96 -20.03 -23.00
N ASP A 194 -14.90 -20.67 -24.17
CA ASP A 194 -15.44 -22.01 -24.40
C ASP A 194 -14.75 -23.07 -23.54
N ALA A 195 -13.42 -22.95 -23.35
CA ALA A 195 -12.66 -23.84 -22.48
C ALA A 195 -13.10 -23.73 -21.01
N PHE A 196 -13.41 -22.52 -20.53
CA PHE A 196 -13.94 -22.32 -19.18
C PHE A 196 -15.36 -22.89 -19.01
N GLN A 197 -16.21 -22.79 -20.03
CA GLN A 197 -17.58 -23.27 -19.97
C GLN A 197 -17.67 -24.79 -20.08
N THR A 198 -16.98 -25.37 -21.08
CA THR A 198 -17.12 -26.79 -21.44
C THR A 198 -16.12 -27.72 -20.74
N GLN A 199 -15.05 -27.18 -20.12
CA GLN A 199 -13.95 -27.93 -19.50
C GLN A 199 -13.35 -29.05 -20.38
N SER A 200 -13.56 -29.00 -21.69
CA SER A 200 -13.36 -30.15 -22.57
C SER A 200 -11.90 -30.45 -22.90
N LYS A 201 -11.06 -29.41 -23.01
CA LYS A 201 -9.66 -29.53 -23.48
C LYS A 201 -8.61 -29.21 -22.43
N HIS A 202 -8.95 -28.36 -21.45
CA HIS A 202 -8.06 -27.95 -20.37
C HIS A 202 -8.80 -28.03 -19.05
N LYS A 203 -8.15 -28.58 -18.04
CA LYS A 203 -8.67 -28.52 -16.68
C LYS A 203 -8.73 -27.07 -16.22
N ARG A 204 -9.72 -26.74 -15.40
CA ARG A 204 -9.90 -25.37 -14.86
C ARG A 204 -8.67 -24.85 -14.12
N GLU A 205 -7.88 -25.75 -13.52
CA GLU A 205 -6.62 -25.43 -12.86
C GLU A 205 -5.53 -25.01 -13.85
N GLU A 206 -5.42 -25.68 -14.99
CA GLU A 206 -4.47 -25.30 -16.05
C GLU A 206 -4.81 -23.94 -16.63
N LEU A 207 -6.10 -23.65 -16.82
CA LEU A 207 -6.57 -22.36 -17.33
C LEU A 207 -6.18 -21.17 -16.42
N LYS A 208 -5.99 -21.40 -15.11
CA LYS A 208 -5.52 -20.35 -14.17
C LYS A 208 -4.06 -19.96 -14.40
N HIS A 209 -3.27 -20.83 -15.03
CA HIS A 209 -1.86 -20.54 -15.33
C HIS A 209 -1.67 -19.74 -16.61
N PHE A 210 -2.72 -19.52 -17.39
CA PHE A 210 -2.63 -18.70 -18.58
C PHE A 210 -2.60 -17.22 -18.18
N SER A 211 -1.61 -16.50 -18.70
CA SER A 211 -1.53 -15.04 -18.61
C SER A 211 -2.16 -14.42 -19.85
N ARG A 212 -2.82 -13.28 -19.67
CA ARG A 212 -3.40 -12.50 -20.76
C ARG A 212 -2.32 -11.62 -21.39
N VAL A 213 -2.23 -11.62 -22.71
CA VAL A 213 -1.28 -10.86 -23.53
C VAL A 213 -2.02 -10.00 -24.55
N ARG A 214 -1.41 -8.85 -24.86
CA ARG A 214 -1.77 -7.97 -25.96
C ARG A 214 -0.54 -7.68 -26.81
N ASP A 215 -0.71 -7.64 -28.12
CA ASP A 215 0.32 -7.27 -29.08
C ASP A 215 0.48 -5.75 -29.20
N CYS A 216 1.54 -5.31 -29.88
CA CYS A 216 1.84 -3.89 -30.02
C CYS A 216 1.12 -3.17 -31.16
N SER A 217 0.33 -3.88 -31.96
CA SER A 217 -0.32 -3.41 -33.18
C SER A 217 -1.14 -2.12 -32.98
N ASP A 218 -1.83 -2.00 -31.84
CA ASP A 218 -2.65 -0.82 -31.51
C ASP A 218 -1.84 0.40 -31.03
N ILE A 219 -0.57 0.21 -30.72
CA ILE A 219 0.26 1.20 -30.01
C ILE A 219 1.27 1.83 -30.95
N HIS A 220 1.94 1.00 -31.75
CA HIS A 220 2.93 1.44 -32.71
C HIS A 220 3.04 0.45 -33.86
N GLN A 221 3.54 0.95 -34.99
CA GLN A 221 3.80 0.15 -36.18
C GLN A 221 5.30 -0.09 -36.33
N HIS A 222 5.67 -1.26 -36.85
CA HIS A 222 7.06 -1.65 -37.04
C HIS A 222 7.54 -1.57 -38.49
N GLU A 223 6.64 -1.46 -39.48
CA GLU A 223 6.98 -1.47 -40.91
C GLU A 223 7.97 -2.59 -41.32
N LYS A 224 7.87 -3.77 -40.69
CA LYS A 224 8.79 -4.92 -40.86
C LYS A 224 10.24 -4.67 -40.39
N THR A 225 10.48 -3.62 -39.61
CA THR A 225 11.77 -3.31 -38.97
C THR A 225 11.64 -3.36 -37.44
N ASP A 226 12.77 -3.25 -36.73
CA ASP A 226 12.78 -3.16 -35.27
C ASP A 226 12.43 -1.75 -34.76
N ALA A 227 12.46 -0.75 -35.63
CA ALA A 227 12.02 0.60 -35.30
C ALA A 227 10.51 0.63 -35.08
N ASN A 228 10.04 1.56 -34.26
CA ASN A 228 8.62 1.71 -33.98
C ASN A 228 8.11 3.14 -34.23
N ILE A 229 7.00 3.25 -34.95
CA ILE A 229 6.28 4.48 -35.22
C ILE A 229 5.08 4.52 -34.27
N TRP A 230 5.10 5.45 -33.31
CA TRP A 230 4.05 5.56 -32.30
C TRP A 230 2.72 6.01 -32.90
N LEU A 231 1.70 5.15 -32.80
CA LEU A 231 0.30 5.52 -33.04
C LEU A 231 -0.28 6.23 -31.81
N ILE A 232 0.13 5.80 -30.61
CA ILE A 232 -0.29 6.38 -29.33
C ILE A 232 0.92 6.99 -28.64
N HIS A 233 0.79 8.24 -28.19
CA HIS A 233 1.85 8.90 -27.44
C HIS A 233 2.17 8.15 -26.12
N PRO A 234 3.45 7.92 -25.77
CA PRO A 234 3.86 7.11 -24.60
C PRO A 234 3.24 7.54 -23.27
N LYS A 235 3.01 8.84 -23.08
CA LYS A 235 2.34 9.38 -21.87
C LYS A 235 0.90 8.87 -21.74
N LEU A 236 0.16 8.83 -22.84
CA LEU A 236 -1.23 8.34 -22.87
C LEU A 236 -1.25 6.82 -22.66
N LEU A 237 -0.29 6.10 -23.25
CA LEU A 237 -0.11 4.69 -23.00
C LEU A 237 0.10 4.38 -21.51
N LYS A 238 0.98 5.13 -20.84
CA LYS A 238 1.21 4.96 -19.40
C LYS A 238 -0.08 5.17 -18.59
N GLN A 239 -0.86 6.20 -18.91
CA GLN A 239 -2.15 6.44 -18.27
C GLN A 239 -3.15 5.31 -18.53
N ARG A 240 -3.21 4.81 -19.77
CA ARG A 240 -4.04 3.67 -20.15
C ARG A 240 -3.66 2.43 -19.34
N LEU A 241 -2.37 2.09 -19.25
CA LEU A 241 -1.89 0.95 -18.48
C LEU A 241 -2.28 1.07 -17.00
N VAL A 242 -2.09 2.24 -16.38
CA VAL A 242 -2.49 2.46 -14.97
C VAL A 242 -3.99 2.25 -14.79
N LYS A 243 -4.82 2.82 -15.67
CA LYS A 243 -6.29 2.63 -15.62
C LYS A 243 -6.69 1.16 -15.79
N GLU A 244 -6.10 0.48 -16.77
CA GLU A 244 -6.36 -0.94 -17.02
C GLU A 244 -5.96 -1.79 -15.81
N THR A 245 -4.79 -1.54 -15.22
CA THR A 245 -4.36 -2.27 -14.01
C THR A 245 -5.26 -2.05 -12.81
N TYR A 246 -5.70 -0.81 -12.63
CA TYR A 246 -6.64 -0.46 -11.58
C TYR A 246 -7.95 -1.22 -11.77
N LEU A 247 -8.53 -1.21 -12.98
CA LEU A 247 -9.78 -1.93 -13.26
C LEU A 247 -9.63 -3.45 -13.09
N THR A 248 -8.49 -4.03 -13.46
CA THR A 248 -8.25 -5.47 -13.25
C THR A 248 -8.17 -5.88 -11.79
N SER A 249 -7.88 -4.97 -10.84
CA SER A 249 -7.94 -5.34 -9.42
C SER A 249 -9.38 -5.63 -8.97
N TYR A 250 -10.36 -4.91 -9.55
CA TYR A 250 -11.79 -5.06 -9.21
C TYR A 250 -12.45 -6.24 -9.92
N LEU A 251 -12.10 -6.49 -11.18
CA LEU A 251 -12.65 -7.60 -11.95
C LEU A 251 -12.09 -8.93 -11.41
N LYS A 252 -12.97 -9.81 -10.92
CA LYS A 252 -12.58 -11.19 -10.58
C LYS A 252 -12.37 -11.96 -11.89
N ASN A 253 -11.16 -12.49 -12.09
CA ASN A 253 -10.85 -13.46 -13.14
C ASN A 253 -11.36 -14.86 -12.77
#